data_AF-A0A925HLP6-F1
#
_entry.id   AF-A0A925HLP6-F1
#
_cell.length_a   1.000
_cell.length_b   1.000
_cell.length_c   1.000
_cell.angle_alpha   90.00
_cell.angle_beta   90.00
_cell.angle_gamma   90.00
#
_symmetry.space_group_name_H-M   'P 1'
#
loop_
_entity.id
_entity.type
_entity.pdbx_description
1 polymer ?
#
loop_
_entity_poly.entity_id
_entity_poly.type
_entity_poly.pdbx_seq_one_letter_code
_entity_poly.pdbx_strand_id
1 'polypeptide(L)'
;MGPPWAETDTQSLRKIKIRRAMPENTHMGLGVESAEIPAVSGLPTTPASHGTQSGSPANRQWRVLLVDDNAAVRTVLKVLLEEHADLQVVGEASDGDEAVVLAERYRPDVTLMDIRLPRVSGVEATRQINKKLPQSVIIGMSSLYTPHSYNAMMAAGAVAFVRKEDAVEVLYKTLALAMYTYYPNRRPSDFMTGSMGEWSGMVAANTRNPFQVI
;
A
#
# COMPACT_ATOMS: atom_id res chain seq x y z
N MET A 1 56.75 13.25 15.54
CA MET A 1 55.56 13.97 15.03
C MET A 1 55.63 14.01 13.53
N GLY A 2 54.53 13.60 12.88
CA GLY A 2 54.41 13.22 11.46
C GLY A 2 53.61 11.91 11.41
N PRO A 3 52.29 11.93 11.12
CA PRO A 3 51.46 10.75 11.29
C PRO A 3 51.58 9.76 10.12
N PRO A 4 51.34 8.46 10.37
CA PRO A 4 52.09 7.37 9.75
C PRO A 4 51.16 6.29 9.18
N TRP A 5 50.64 6.46 7.95
CA TRP A 5 49.84 5.36 7.36
C TRP A 5 49.85 5.27 5.82
N ALA A 6 50.87 5.80 5.15
CA ALA A 6 51.15 5.34 3.78
C ALA A 6 52.05 4.09 3.84
N GLU A 7 51.56 3.02 3.21
CA GLU A 7 52.25 1.78 2.82
C GLU A 7 52.47 0.70 3.90
N THR A 8 51.79 -0.43 3.73
CA THR A 8 52.46 -1.74 3.72
C THR A 8 51.65 -2.81 3.00
N ASP A 9 52.44 -3.74 2.53
CA ASP A 9 52.27 -4.71 1.47
C ASP A 9 51.67 -6.05 1.97
N THR A 10 51.33 -6.88 0.99
CA THR A 10 51.05 -8.32 0.97
C THR A 10 51.59 -9.18 2.14
N GLN A 11 50.71 -10.01 2.74
CA GLN A 11 50.80 -11.49 2.86
C GLN A 11 49.89 -12.07 3.97
N SER A 12 49.17 -13.16 3.63
CA SER A 12 48.55 -14.17 4.53
C SER A 12 47.25 -13.72 5.24
N LEU A 13 46.08 -14.39 5.16
CA LEU A 13 45.76 -15.83 5.24
C LEU A 13 44.42 -16.10 4.51
N ARG A 14 44.39 -16.91 3.45
CA ARG A 14 44.01 -18.34 3.42
C ARG A 14 42.50 -18.68 3.51
N LYS A 15 42.02 -19.20 2.37
CA LYS A 15 41.04 -20.30 2.17
C LYS A 15 39.55 -19.95 2.27
N ILE A 16 38.87 -19.97 1.13
CA ILE A 16 37.83 -20.98 0.81
C ILE A 16 37.88 -21.24 -0.70
N LYS A 17 37.80 -22.52 -1.04
CA LYS A 17 38.07 -23.13 -2.34
C LYS A 17 36.71 -23.53 -2.93
N ILE A 18 36.32 -22.97 -4.08
CA ILE A 18 35.28 -23.56 -4.92
C ILE A 18 35.82 -23.64 -6.34
N ARG A 19 36.23 -24.85 -6.72
CA ARG A 19 36.60 -25.20 -8.10
C ARG A 19 35.34 -25.64 -8.85
N ARG A 20 35.01 -24.88 -9.89
CA ARG A 20 34.80 -25.25 -11.31
C ARG A 20 34.06 -26.57 -11.61
N ALA A 21 32.98 -26.49 -12.38
CA ALA A 21 32.86 -27.11 -13.72
C ALA A 21 31.56 -26.67 -14.43
N MET A 22 31.72 -25.94 -15.53
CA MET A 22 30.76 -25.94 -16.65
C MET A 22 31.04 -27.19 -17.50
N PRO A 23 30.03 -27.76 -18.16
CA PRO A 23 30.25 -28.36 -19.47
C PRO A 23 29.46 -27.63 -20.56
N GLU A 24 30.07 -27.64 -21.73
CA GLU A 24 29.71 -26.96 -22.97
C GLU A 24 28.68 -27.78 -23.78
N ASN A 25 27.98 -27.06 -24.67
CA ASN A 25 26.92 -27.51 -25.58
C ASN A 25 27.23 -28.77 -26.41
N THR A 26 26.19 -29.58 -26.73
CA THR A 26 26.02 -30.26 -28.04
C THR A 26 24.57 -30.78 -28.24
N HIS A 27 23.93 -30.23 -29.29
CA HIS A 27 22.94 -30.74 -30.26
C HIS A 27 21.70 -31.62 -29.94
N MET A 28 20.60 -31.17 -30.58
CA MET A 28 19.48 -31.90 -31.24
C MET A 28 18.48 -32.73 -30.42
N GLY A 29 17.20 -32.37 -30.56
CA GLY A 29 16.09 -33.32 -30.47
C GLY A 29 14.82 -32.80 -29.82
N LEU A 30 13.83 -32.47 -30.65
CA LEU A 30 12.39 -32.81 -30.53
C LEU A 30 11.69 -32.69 -29.15
N GLY A 31 10.62 -31.88 -29.13
CA GLY A 31 9.48 -32.07 -28.21
C GLY A 31 9.26 -30.92 -27.22
N VAL A 32 8.51 -29.90 -27.63
CA VAL A 32 7.81 -29.03 -26.67
C VAL A 32 6.60 -29.79 -26.14
N GLU A 33 6.82 -30.55 -25.07
CA GLU A 33 5.76 -31.09 -24.23
C GLU A 33 5.44 -30.07 -23.14
N SER A 34 4.16 -29.72 -23.05
CA SER A 34 3.59 -28.80 -22.08
C SER A 34 3.96 -29.18 -20.65
N ALA A 35 4.75 -28.35 -19.97
CA ALA A 35 5.03 -28.49 -18.55
C ALA A 35 4.21 -27.47 -17.75
N GLU A 36 3.44 -28.01 -16.81
CA GLU A 36 2.49 -27.35 -15.91
C GLU A 36 3.15 -26.28 -15.03
N ILE A 37 2.42 -25.18 -14.83
CA ILE A 37 2.74 -24.14 -13.84
C ILE A 37 2.36 -24.69 -12.45
N PRO A 38 3.26 -24.72 -11.46
CA PRO A 38 2.91 -25.17 -10.12
C PRO A 38 1.96 -24.17 -9.45
N ALA A 39 0.83 -24.69 -8.96
CA ALA A 39 -0.21 -23.92 -8.28
C ALA A 39 0.34 -23.24 -7.00
N VAL A 40 0.22 -21.92 -6.93
CA VAL A 40 0.42 -21.18 -5.68
C VAL A 40 -0.80 -21.41 -4.79
N SER A 41 -0.65 -22.24 -3.76
CA SER A 41 -1.64 -22.39 -2.69
C SER A 41 -1.60 -21.16 -1.79
N GLY A 42 -2.72 -20.44 -1.68
CA GLY A 42 -2.84 -19.35 -0.71
C GLY A 42 -3.91 -18.28 -0.95
N LEU A 43 -4.74 -18.36 -2.00
CA LEU A 43 -5.92 -17.49 -2.08
C LEU A 43 -6.96 -17.91 -1.02
N PRO A 44 -7.54 -16.98 -0.25
CA PRO A 44 -8.66 -17.30 0.63
C PRO A 44 -9.85 -17.77 -0.21
N THR A 45 -10.35 -18.96 0.10
CA THR A 45 -11.57 -19.54 -0.45
C THR A 45 -12.79 -18.69 -0.08
N THR A 46 -13.54 -18.30 -1.10
CA THR A 46 -14.80 -17.56 -1.05
C THR A 46 -15.85 -18.26 -0.18
N PRO A 47 -16.56 -17.58 0.72
CA PRO A 47 -17.80 -18.14 1.27
C PRO A 47 -18.95 -17.97 0.27
N ALA A 48 -19.74 -19.04 0.15
CA ALA A 48 -20.90 -19.16 -0.71
C ALA A 48 -22.05 -18.20 -0.35
N SER A 49 -22.83 -17.89 -1.37
CA SER A 49 -23.98 -16.98 -1.41
C SER A 49 -25.00 -17.19 -0.29
N HIS A 50 -25.41 -16.10 0.35
CA HIS A 50 -26.70 -16.01 1.06
C HIS A 50 -27.37 -14.67 0.73
N GLY A 51 -28.62 -14.75 0.27
CA GLY A 51 -29.62 -13.67 0.36
C GLY A 51 -29.69 -12.72 -0.84
N THR A 52 -30.72 -12.93 -1.67
CA THR A 52 -31.25 -11.96 -2.62
C THR A 52 -31.66 -10.68 -1.90
N GLN A 53 -30.80 -9.66 -1.87
CA GLN A 53 -31.21 -8.27 -1.64
C GLN A 53 -31.11 -7.52 -2.96
N SER A 54 -32.27 -7.10 -3.45
CA SER A 54 -32.41 -6.17 -4.58
C SER A 54 -31.94 -4.79 -4.15
N GLY A 55 -30.63 -4.58 -4.22
CA GLY A 55 -29.97 -3.28 -4.17
C GLY A 55 -28.79 -3.37 -5.12
N SER A 56 -28.74 -2.52 -6.13
CA SER A 56 -27.69 -2.56 -7.16
C SER A 56 -26.30 -2.66 -6.52
N PRO A 57 -25.43 -3.61 -6.93
CA PRO A 57 -24.12 -3.86 -6.30
C PRO A 57 -23.06 -2.77 -6.57
N ALA A 58 -23.48 -1.55 -6.95
CA ALA A 58 -22.64 -0.58 -7.65
C ALA A 58 -22.49 0.79 -6.97
N ASN A 59 -22.95 0.99 -5.73
CA ASN A 59 -22.87 2.33 -5.12
C ASN A 59 -22.79 2.32 -3.59
N ARG A 60 -21.82 1.60 -3.01
CA ARG A 60 -21.52 1.73 -1.58
C ARG A 60 -20.31 2.65 -1.42
N GLN A 61 -20.54 3.81 -0.82
CA GLN A 61 -19.49 4.76 -0.47
C GLN A 61 -18.39 4.07 0.34
N TRP A 62 -17.13 4.30 -0.01
CA TRP A 62 -16.00 3.87 0.77
C TRP A 62 -15.88 4.71 2.03
N ARG A 63 -15.81 4.01 3.16
CA ARG A 63 -15.83 4.61 4.48
C ARG A 63 -14.41 4.97 4.88
N VAL A 64 -14.15 6.26 5.02
CA VAL A 64 -12.82 6.83 5.28
C VAL A 64 -12.70 7.21 6.76
N LEU A 65 -11.63 6.77 7.40
CA LEU A 65 -11.17 7.31 8.69
C LEU A 65 -10.04 8.30 8.43
N LEU A 66 -10.17 9.53 8.93
CA LEU A 66 -9.14 10.56 8.86
C LEU A 66 -8.36 10.63 10.17
N VAL A 67 -7.03 10.53 10.12
CA VAL A 67 -6.17 10.58 11.30
C VAL A 67 -5.05 11.59 11.07
N ASP A 68 -5.08 12.68 11.82
CA ASP A 68 -4.11 13.76 11.75
C ASP A 68 -4.20 14.57 13.04
N ASP A 69 -3.10 14.98 13.66
CA ASP A 69 -3.14 15.78 14.88
C ASP A 69 -3.52 17.25 14.60
N ASN A 70 -3.40 17.69 13.34
CA ASN A 70 -3.75 19.04 12.92
C ASN A 70 -5.20 19.14 12.41
N ALA A 71 -6.05 19.79 13.20
CA ALA A 71 -7.46 20.00 12.84
C ALA A 71 -7.68 20.77 11.52
N ALA A 72 -6.78 21.70 11.18
CA ALA A 72 -6.87 22.43 9.91
C ALA A 72 -6.61 21.51 8.71
N VAL A 73 -5.65 20.60 8.84
CA VAL A 73 -5.37 19.58 7.81
C VAL A 73 -6.58 18.65 7.66
N ARG A 74 -7.15 18.15 8.76
CA ARG A 74 -8.36 17.30 8.69
C ARG A 74 -9.51 18.01 7.98
N THR A 75 -9.70 19.30 8.25
CA THR A 75 -10.74 20.11 7.59
C THR A 75 -10.53 20.15 6.07
N VAL A 76 -9.31 20.44 5.62
CA VAL A 76 -8.98 20.49 4.19
C VAL A 76 -9.15 19.12 3.54
N LEU A 77 -8.61 18.06 4.14
CA LEU A 77 -8.74 16.70 3.62
C LEU A 77 -10.19 16.26 3.53
N LYS A 78 -11.01 16.61 4.53
CA LYS A 78 -12.43 16.30 4.53
C LYS A 78 -13.16 16.98 3.37
N VAL A 79 -12.91 18.27 3.14
CA VAL A 79 -13.47 18.99 1.99
C VAL A 79 -13.08 18.30 0.68
N LEU A 80 -11.80 17.95 0.50
CA LEU A 80 -11.33 17.24 -0.70
C LEU A 80 -12.01 15.87 -0.89
N LEU A 81 -12.26 15.13 0.19
CA LEU A 81 -12.93 13.84 0.12
C LEU A 81 -14.44 13.98 -0.13
N GLU A 82 -15.08 15.01 0.40
CA GLU A 82 -16.51 15.27 0.24
C GLU A 82 -16.89 15.72 -1.19
N GLU A 83 -15.92 16.16 -1.99
CA GLU A 83 -16.10 16.42 -3.44
C GLU A 83 -16.44 15.14 -4.24
N HIS A 84 -16.14 13.96 -3.69
CA HIS A 84 -16.35 12.68 -4.35
C HIS A 84 -17.50 11.90 -3.71
N ALA A 85 -18.57 11.66 -4.50
CA ALA A 85 -19.81 11.06 -4.02
C ALA A 85 -19.66 9.58 -3.58
N ASP A 86 -18.59 8.90 -3.97
CA ASP A 86 -18.23 7.53 -3.58
C ASP A 86 -17.40 7.45 -2.29
N LEU A 87 -17.14 8.58 -1.62
CA LEU A 87 -16.44 8.64 -0.35
C LEU A 87 -17.35 9.10 0.80
N GLN A 88 -17.08 8.58 2.00
CA GLN A 88 -17.74 9.01 3.22
C GLN A 88 -16.75 9.03 4.38
N VAL A 89 -16.49 10.21 4.97
CA VAL A 89 -15.73 10.29 6.22
C VAL A 89 -16.61 9.81 7.38
N VAL A 90 -16.22 8.69 8.00
CA VAL A 90 -17.00 8.04 9.09
C VAL A 90 -16.45 8.32 10.48
N GLY A 91 -15.27 8.91 10.56
CA GLY A 91 -14.63 9.29 11.81
C GLY A 91 -13.39 10.14 11.57
N GLU A 92 -13.00 10.89 12.59
CA GLU A 92 -11.79 11.69 12.64
C GLU A 92 -11.08 11.40 13.96
N ALA A 93 -9.76 11.22 13.91
CA ALA A 93 -8.92 11.03 15.09
C ALA A 93 -7.77 12.04 15.09
N SER A 94 -7.38 12.46 16.28
CA SER A 94 -6.31 13.43 16.53
C SER A 94 -5.02 12.81 17.08
N ASP A 95 -5.07 11.53 17.46
CA ASP A 95 -3.90 10.79 17.93
C ASP A 95 -3.99 9.30 17.55
N GLY A 96 -2.89 8.56 17.72
CA GLY A 96 -2.83 7.16 17.31
C GLY A 96 -3.66 6.21 18.19
N ASP A 97 -3.91 6.54 19.46
CA ASP A 97 -4.75 5.70 20.33
C ASP A 97 -6.21 5.80 19.90
N GLU A 98 -6.69 7.02 19.69
CA GLU A 98 -8.01 7.31 19.16
C GLU A 98 -8.19 6.66 17.78
N ALA A 99 -7.18 6.73 16.91
CA ALA A 99 -7.22 6.10 15.60
C ALA A 99 -7.50 4.60 15.66
N VAL A 100 -6.80 3.87 16.55
CA VAL A 100 -7.00 2.41 16.71
C VAL A 100 -8.42 2.12 17.22
N VAL A 101 -8.89 2.87 18.22
CA VAL A 101 -10.25 2.71 18.78
C VAL A 101 -11.33 2.99 17.74
N LEU A 102 -11.21 4.09 17.01
CA LEU A 102 -12.18 4.48 15.99
C LEU A 102 -12.14 3.54 14.78
N ALA A 103 -10.96 3.04 14.40
CA ALA A 103 -10.85 2.04 13.35
C ALA A 103 -11.60 0.75 13.71
N GLU A 104 -11.46 0.24 14.94
CA GLU A 104 -12.21 -0.94 15.39
C GLU A 104 -13.72 -0.70 15.43
N ARG A 105 -14.12 0.47 15.93
CA ARG A 105 -15.53 0.86 16.06
C ARG A 105 -16.19 1.03 14.70
N TYR A 106 -15.57 1.80 13.82
CA TYR A 106 -16.15 2.15 12.54
C TYR A 106 -15.84 1.15 11.45
N ARG A 107 -14.81 0.32 11.55
CA ARG A 107 -14.40 -0.61 10.47
C ARG A 107 -14.31 0.10 9.12
N PRO A 108 -13.45 1.13 8.98
CA PRO A 108 -13.33 1.90 7.74
C PRO A 108 -12.80 1.01 6.61
N ASP A 109 -13.23 1.29 5.39
CA ASP A 109 -12.68 0.66 4.18
C ASP A 109 -11.27 1.17 3.90
N VAL A 110 -11.03 2.47 4.18
CA VAL A 110 -9.71 3.10 4.06
C VAL A 110 -9.43 4.04 5.24
N THR A 111 -8.20 4.06 5.71
CA THR A 111 -7.70 4.97 6.74
C THR A 111 -6.61 5.86 6.14
N LEU A 112 -6.79 7.17 6.22
CA LEU A 112 -5.74 8.16 5.94
C LEU A 112 -5.01 8.46 7.25
N MET A 113 -3.73 8.09 7.33
CA MET A 113 -2.97 8.09 8.57
C MET A 113 -1.77 9.03 8.50
N ASP A 114 -1.77 10.12 9.26
CA ASP A 114 -0.54 10.88 9.46
C ASP A 114 0.53 10.04 10.16
N ILE A 115 1.78 10.18 9.75
CA ILE A 115 2.90 9.45 10.34
C ILE A 115 3.29 10.00 11.72
N ARG A 116 3.17 11.32 11.92
CA ARG A 116 3.53 12.00 13.17
C ARG A 116 2.28 12.25 14.00
N LEU A 117 1.99 11.34 14.90
CA LEU A 117 0.90 11.48 15.86
C LEU A 117 1.45 11.53 17.29
N PRO A 118 0.77 12.27 18.20
CA PRO A 118 1.05 12.17 19.61
C PRO A 118 0.62 10.80 20.16
N ARG A 119 1.14 10.45 21.34
CA ARG A 119 0.89 9.18 22.03
C ARG A 119 1.40 7.98 21.23
N VAL A 120 0.54 7.30 20.49
CA VAL A 120 0.92 6.24 19.55
C VAL A 120 1.25 6.88 18.20
N SER A 121 2.43 6.58 17.66
CA SER A 121 2.83 7.10 16.34
C SER A 121 1.95 6.54 15.22
N GLY A 122 1.85 7.23 14.10
CA GLY A 122 1.08 6.77 12.94
C GLY A 122 1.55 5.42 12.39
N VAL A 123 2.86 5.17 12.46
CA VAL A 123 3.46 3.87 12.08
C VAL A 123 2.95 2.75 12.99
N GLU A 124 2.93 2.98 14.30
CA GLU A 124 2.49 1.96 15.25
C GLU A 124 0.97 1.78 15.23
N ALA A 125 0.20 2.87 15.12
CA ALA A 125 -1.25 2.80 14.92
C ALA A 125 -1.58 2.01 13.64
N THR A 126 -0.86 2.26 12.54
CA THR A 126 -0.98 1.50 11.29
C THR A 126 -0.74 0.01 11.51
N ARG A 127 0.33 -0.35 12.21
CA ARG A 127 0.66 -1.76 12.51
C ARG A 127 -0.45 -2.43 13.30
N GLN A 128 -1.01 -1.74 14.29
CA GLN A 128 -2.10 -2.27 15.12
C GLN A 128 -3.40 -2.41 14.33
N ILE A 129 -3.77 -1.38 13.56
CA ILE A 129 -4.99 -1.40 12.72
C ILE A 129 -4.87 -2.50 11.69
N ASN A 130 -3.77 -2.60 10.95
CA ASN A 130 -3.57 -3.64 9.93
C ASN A 130 -3.65 -5.06 10.53
N LYS A 131 -3.10 -5.27 11.73
CA LYS A 131 -3.18 -6.57 12.42
C LYS A 131 -4.63 -6.93 12.81
N LYS A 132 -5.41 -5.96 13.28
CA LYS A 132 -6.78 -6.18 13.77
C LYS A 132 -7.82 -6.17 12.64
N LEU A 133 -7.55 -5.39 11.60
CA LEU A 133 -8.42 -5.06 10.49
C LEU A 133 -7.63 -5.16 9.17
N PRO A 134 -7.17 -6.36 8.76
CA PRO A 134 -6.38 -6.53 7.55
C PRO A 134 -7.15 -6.14 6.28
N GLN A 135 -8.48 -6.05 6.36
CA GLN A 135 -9.33 -5.54 5.29
C GLN A 135 -9.36 -4.00 5.20
N SER A 136 -8.89 -3.25 6.20
CA SER A 136 -8.84 -1.79 6.10
C SER A 136 -7.59 -1.39 5.31
N VAL A 137 -7.77 -0.72 4.18
CA VAL A 137 -6.65 -0.17 3.41
C VAL A 137 -6.08 1.02 4.17
N ILE A 138 -4.76 1.09 4.35
CA ILE A 138 -4.13 2.21 5.05
C ILE A 138 -3.24 2.98 4.08
N ILE A 139 -3.49 4.29 3.97
CA ILE A 139 -2.67 5.23 3.20
C ILE A 139 -2.03 6.17 4.21
N GLY A 140 -0.70 6.14 4.29
CA GLY A 140 0.01 7.06 5.16
C GLY A 140 0.13 8.46 4.55
N MET A 141 0.28 9.47 5.39
CA MET A 141 0.49 10.85 4.99
C MET A 141 1.61 11.50 5.81
N SER A 142 2.27 12.53 5.24
CA SER A 142 3.24 13.35 5.98
C SER A 142 3.47 14.69 5.29
N SER A 143 3.64 15.76 6.06
CA SER A 143 4.21 17.03 5.56
C SER A 143 5.73 17.03 5.47
N LEU A 144 6.40 16.01 6.02
CA LEU A 144 7.84 15.83 5.86
C LEU A 144 8.10 14.41 5.37
N TYR A 145 8.18 14.29 4.06
CA TYR A 145 8.45 13.03 3.40
C TYR A 145 9.94 12.72 3.46
N THR A 146 10.26 11.50 3.90
CA THR A 146 11.62 10.96 3.83
C THR A 146 11.55 9.49 3.43
N PRO A 147 12.61 8.93 2.81
CA PRO A 147 12.67 7.49 2.54
C PRO A 147 12.49 6.63 3.79
N HIS A 148 12.97 7.10 4.94
CA HIS A 148 12.79 6.41 6.22
C HIS A 148 11.31 6.37 6.63
N SER A 149 10.62 7.50 6.54
CA SER A 149 9.18 7.62 6.83
C SER A 149 8.36 6.70 5.92
N TYR A 150 8.66 6.69 4.62
CA TYR A 150 8.03 5.80 3.64
C TYR A 150 8.21 4.33 4.02
N ASN A 151 9.47 3.90 4.20
CA ASN A 151 9.80 2.51 4.53
C ASN A 151 9.14 2.05 5.83
N ALA A 152 9.10 2.91 6.85
CA ALA A 152 8.45 2.61 8.12
C ALA A 152 6.94 2.39 7.96
N MET A 153 6.25 3.24 7.20
CA MET A 153 4.81 3.09 6.93
C MET A 153 4.51 1.83 6.12
N MET A 154 5.27 1.56 5.07
CA MET A 154 5.10 0.35 4.26
C MET A 154 5.33 -0.92 5.10
N ALA A 155 6.38 -0.93 5.94
CA ALA A 155 6.66 -2.04 6.84
C ALA A 155 5.62 -2.22 7.97
N ALA A 156 4.81 -1.19 8.26
CA ALA A 156 3.69 -1.30 9.18
C ALA A 156 2.40 -1.85 8.52
N GLY A 157 2.35 -1.86 7.18
CA GLY A 157 1.21 -2.36 6.41
C GLY A 157 0.37 -1.29 5.72
N ALA A 158 0.85 -0.03 5.67
CA ALA A 158 0.28 0.93 4.74
C ALA A 158 0.60 0.49 3.31
N VAL A 159 -0.33 0.73 2.38
CA VAL A 159 -0.19 0.34 0.98
C VAL A 159 0.34 1.48 0.12
N ALA A 160 0.14 2.72 0.55
CA ALA A 160 0.60 3.93 -0.12
C ALA A 160 1.05 4.98 0.90
N PHE A 161 1.84 5.96 0.45
CA PHE A 161 2.30 7.08 1.27
C PHE A 161 2.28 8.38 0.46
N VAL A 162 1.53 9.37 0.93
CA VAL A 162 1.26 10.62 0.20
C VAL A 162 1.82 11.81 0.96
N ARG A 163 2.40 12.77 0.24
CA ARG A 163 2.77 14.06 0.84
C ARG A 163 1.52 14.91 1.02
N LYS A 164 1.33 15.52 2.19
CA LYS A 164 0.12 16.31 2.48
C LYS A 164 -0.03 17.48 1.48
N GLU A 165 1.08 18.00 0.97
CA GLU A 165 1.14 19.09 0.00
C GLU A 165 0.61 18.70 -1.38
N ASP A 166 0.69 17.41 -1.75
CA ASP A 166 0.20 16.90 -3.03
C ASP A 166 -1.23 16.35 -2.95
N ALA A 167 -1.83 16.31 -1.74
CA ALA A 167 -3.08 15.61 -1.50
C ALA A 167 -4.21 16.07 -2.43
N VAL A 168 -4.28 17.38 -2.74
CA VAL A 168 -5.26 17.96 -3.66
C VAL A 168 -5.22 17.29 -5.05
N GLU A 169 -4.03 16.92 -5.53
CA GLU A 169 -3.86 16.38 -6.89
C GLU A 169 -3.95 14.84 -6.92
N VAL A 170 -3.41 14.18 -5.90
CA VAL A 170 -3.13 12.73 -5.96
C VAL A 170 -3.97 11.88 -5.02
N LEU A 171 -4.63 12.47 -4.00
CA LEU A 171 -5.23 11.68 -2.93
C LEU A 171 -6.37 10.79 -3.43
N TYR A 172 -7.34 11.34 -4.16
CA TYR A 172 -8.45 10.57 -4.70
C TYR A 172 -7.96 9.44 -5.61
N LYS A 173 -7.05 9.75 -6.54
CA LYS A 173 -6.47 8.75 -7.46
C LYS A 173 -5.78 7.63 -6.69
N THR A 174 -5.01 7.98 -5.65
CA THR A 174 -4.30 7.00 -4.80
C THR A 174 -5.30 6.10 -4.08
N LEU A 175 -6.34 6.69 -3.49
CA LEU A 175 -7.40 5.96 -2.79
C LEU A 175 -8.15 5.05 -3.75
N ALA A 176 -8.60 5.55 -4.90
CA ALA A 176 -9.31 4.79 -5.90
C ALA A 176 -8.49 3.61 -6.44
N LEU A 177 -7.21 3.83 -6.74
CA LEU A 177 -6.30 2.79 -7.20
C LEU A 177 -6.09 1.71 -6.13
N ALA A 178 -5.87 2.11 -4.87
CA ALA A 178 -5.72 1.18 -3.76
C ALA A 178 -7.01 0.36 -3.56
N MET A 179 -8.16 1.03 -3.48
CA MET A 179 -9.45 0.36 -3.31
C MET A 179 -9.78 -0.58 -4.47
N TYR A 180 -9.47 -0.21 -5.71
CA TYR A 180 -9.65 -1.11 -6.86
C TYR A 180 -8.73 -2.34 -6.77
N THR A 181 -7.48 -2.14 -6.34
CA THR A 181 -6.48 -3.22 -6.22
C THR A 181 -6.88 -4.24 -5.14
N TYR A 182 -7.36 -3.78 -3.98
CA TYR A 182 -7.69 -4.65 -2.85
C TYR A 182 -9.18 -5.09 -2.84
N TYR A 183 -10.06 -4.32 -3.49
CA TYR A 183 -11.51 -4.55 -3.57
C TYR A 183 -12.06 -4.30 -4.99
N PRO A 184 -11.68 -5.10 -5.99
CA PRO A 184 -12.08 -4.88 -7.40
C PRO A 184 -13.60 -4.94 -7.65
N ASN A 185 -14.36 -5.55 -6.72
CA ASN A 185 -15.81 -5.63 -6.76
C ASN A 185 -16.51 -4.37 -6.19
N ARG A 186 -15.78 -3.44 -5.58
CA ARG A 186 -16.31 -2.18 -5.02
C ARG A 186 -15.80 -1.00 -5.83
N ARG A 187 -16.25 -0.87 -7.08
CA ARG A 187 -15.72 0.12 -8.04
C ARG A 187 -16.06 1.56 -7.65
N PRO A 188 -15.15 2.53 -7.84
CA PRO A 188 -15.46 3.95 -7.67
C PRO A 188 -16.49 4.43 -8.69
N SER A 189 -17.17 5.54 -8.39
CA SER A 189 -18.22 6.09 -9.27
C SER A 189 -17.65 6.69 -10.56
N ASP A 190 -16.48 7.33 -10.49
CA ASP A 190 -15.81 7.94 -11.65
C ASP A 190 -15.28 6.89 -12.64
N PHE A 191 -15.16 5.64 -12.21
CA PHE A 191 -14.85 4.51 -13.08
C PHE A 191 -16.00 4.17 -14.06
N MET A 192 -17.22 4.67 -13.82
CA MET A 192 -18.36 4.49 -14.72
C MET A 192 -18.36 5.51 -15.87
N THR A 193 -17.67 6.65 -15.71
CA THR A 193 -17.66 7.77 -16.68
C THR A 193 -16.37 7.85 -17.49
N GLY A 194 -15.26 7.29 -17.00
CA GLY A 194 -13.99 7.15 -17.73
C GLY A 194 -13.85 5.83 -18.50
N SER A 195 -13.01 5.83 -19.54
CA SER A 195 -12.65 4.61 -20.28
C SER A 195 -11.92 3.63 -19.35
N MET A 196 -12.47 2.42 -19.19
CA MET A 196 -11.87 1.31 -18.44
C MET A 196 -10.39 1.03 -18.83
N GLY A 197 -9.95 1.49 -20.00
CA GLY A 197 -8.57 1.39 -20.47
C GLY A 197 -7.56 2.29 -19.76
N GLU A 198 -7.94 3.47 -19.27
CA GLU A 198 -7.01 4.40 -18.60
C GLU A 198 -6.55 3.84 -17.25
N TRP A 199 -7.49 3.35 -16.45
CA TRP A 199 -7.21 2.79 -15.14
C TRP A 199 -6.61 1.38 -15.20
N SER A 200 -7.07 0.53 -16.13
CA SER A 200 -6.46 -0.78 -16.35
C SER A 200 -5.00 -0.63 -16.80
N GLY A 201 -4.70 0.40 -17.60
CA GLY A 201 -3.32 0.76 -17.96
C GLY A 201 -2.49 1.21 -16.76
N MET A 202 -3.05 2.05 -15.88
CA MET A 202 -2.38 2.50 -14.65
C MET A 202 -2.11 1.34 -13.67
N VAL A 203 -3.03 0.39 -13.51
CA VAL A 203 -2.84 -0.78 -12.64
C VAL A 203 -1.80 -1.74 -13.25
N ALA A 204 -1.90 -2.01 -14.55
CA ALA A 204 -1.00 -2.92 -15.26
C ALA A 204 0.44 -2.41 -15.34
N ALA A 205 0.62 -1.08 -15.53
CA ALA A 205 1.94 -0.44 -15.54
C ALA A 205 2.65 -0.48 -14.19
N ASN A 206 1.95 -0.86 -13.12
CA ASN A 206 2.37 -0.64 -11.75
C ASN A 206 2.52 -1.94 -10.93
N THR A 207 2.68 -3.06 -11.64
CA THR A 207 2.74 -4.44 -11.12
C THR A 207 3.94 -4.74 -10.20
N ARG A 208 4.86 -3.79 -9.97
CA ARG A 208 5.98 -3.94 -9.03
C ARG A 208 5.81 -3.18 -7.70
N ASN A 209 5.02 -2.10 -7.67
CA ASN A 209 4.50 -1.43 -6.47
C ASN A 209 3.67 -0.21 -6.92
N PRO A 210 2.31 -0.30 -6.89
CA PRO A 210 1.31 0.77 -6.87
C PRO A 210 1.68 2.25 -6.79
N PHE A 211 2.60 2.50 -5.88
CA PHE A 211 2.69 3.73 -5.11
C PHE A 211 4.15 4.20 -4.98
N GLN A 212 5.06 3.63 -5.78
CA GLN A 212 6.36 4.23 -6.11
C GLN A 212 6.21 5.29 -7.20
N VAL A 213 5.33 6.27 -6.99
CA VAL A 213 5.35 7.50 -7.78
C VAL A 213 5.10 8.62 -6.78
N ILE A 214 6.17 9.08 -6.11
CA ILE A 214 6.72 10.46 -6.08
C ILE A 214 8.19 10.38 -5.61
#